data_AF-A0A6B3AJ82-F1
#
_entry.id   AF-A0A6B3AJ82-F1
#
_cell.length_a   1.000
_cell.length_b   1.000
_cell.length_c   1.000
_cell.angle_alpha   90.00
_cell.angle_beta   90.00
_cell.angle_gamma   90.00
#
_symmetry.space_group_name_H-M   'P 1'
#
loop_
_entity.id
_entity.type
_entity.pdbx_description
1 polymer ?
#
loop_
_entity_poly.entity_id
_entity_poly.type
_entity_poly.pdbx_seq_one_letter_code
_entity_poly.pdbx_strand_id
1 'polypeptide(L)' 'MNPPSGPVPSPDARAVPSGRADGGAAPPGARSLLDRAGDVLRPALALYLDLHAHPEPSGQEARTADRFARRLAAAGCEV' A
#
# COMPACT_ATOMS: atom_id res chain seq x y z
N MET A 1 -36.12 -11.10 -19.85
CA MET A 1 -35.31 -10.50 -20.95
C MET A 1 -34.70 -9.22 -20.43
N ASN A 2 -33.38 -9.16 -20.37
CA ASN A 2 -32.63 -7.96 -19.97
C ASN A 2 -32.17 -7.24 -21.26
N PRO A 3 -32.22 -5.90 -21.37
CA PRO A 3 -31.71 -5.21 -22.55
C PRO A 3 -30.17 -5.18 -22.54
N PRO A 4 -29.50 -5.01 -23.71
CA PRO A 4 -28.05 -4.96 -23.78
C PRO A 4 -27.51 -3.67 -23.16
N SER A 5 -26.49 -3.80 -22.30
CA SER A 5 -25.73 -2.67 -21.76
C SER A 5 -25.02 -1.92 -22.88
N GLY A 6 -25.26 -0.61 -22.99
CA GLY A 6 -24.49 0.28 -23.86
C GLY A 6 -23.06 0.53 -23.33
N PRO A 7 -22.16 1.07 -24.16
CA PRO A 7 -20.78 1.29 -23.78
C PRO A 7 -20.68 2.36 -22.67
N VAL A 8 -19.90 2.04 -21.63
CA VAL A 8 -19.55 2.97 -20.55
C VAL A 8 -18.54 3.99 -21.10
N PRO A 9 -18.78 5.30 -20.98
CA PRO A 9 -17.80 6.30 -21.40
C PRO A 9 -16.56 6.22 -20.50
N SER A 10 -15.39 6.13 -21.13
CA SER A 10 -14.09 6.15 -20.45
C SER A 10 -13.88 7.53 -19.82
N PRO A 11 -13.53 7.64 -18.53
CA PRO A 11 -13.18 8.94 -17.97
C PRO A 11 -11.87 9.39 -18.61
N ASP A 12 -11.96 10.48 -19.37
CA ASP A 12 -10.84 11.22 -19.90
C ASP A 12 -9.73 11.31 -18.87
N ALA A 13 -8.52 10.99 -19.34
CA ALA A 13 -7.27 11.12 -18.62
C ALA A 13 -7.21 12.50 -17.96
N ARG A 14 -7.52 12.56 -16.66
CA ARG A 14 -7.12 13.69 -15.82
C ARG A 14 -5.65 13.91 -16.07
N ALA A 15 -5.31 15.03 -16.70
CA ALA A 15 -3.95 15.48 -16.91
C ALA A 15 -3.22 15.38 -15.58
N VAL A 16 -2.32 14.40 -15.47
CA VAL A 16 -1.37 14.32 -14.36
C VAL A 16 -0.43 15.51 -14.56
N PRO A 17 -0.38 16.49 -13.65
CA PRO A 17 0.61 17.54 -13.77
C PRO A 17 1.98 16.88 -13.60
N SER A 18 2.68 16.67 -14.72
CA SER A 18 4.10 16.33 -14.78
C SER A 18 4.90 17.57 -14.39
N GLY A 19 4.74 18.02 -13.15
CA GLY A 19 5.66 18.94 -12.53
C GLY A 19 6.92 18.15 -12.19
N ARG A 20 7.91 18.14 -13.08
CA ARG A 20 9.29 17.94 -12.65
C ARG A 20 9.58 19.10 -11.71
N ALA A 21 9.59 18.84 -10.41
CA ALA A 21 10.13 19.79 -9.46
C ALA A 21 11.60 19.99 -9.83
N ASP A 22 11.91 21.17 -10.34
CA ASP A 22 13.29 21.67 -10.38
C ASP A 22 13.92 21.42 -9.01
N GLY A 23 15.22 21.09 -9.01
CA GLY A 23 16.01 20.68 -7.85
C GLY A 23 16.20 21.78 -6.80
N GLY A 24 15.11 22.33 -6.28
CA GLY A 24 15.08 23.15 -5.09
C GLY A 24 15.44 22.30 -3.88
N ALA A 25 16.35 22.81 -3.05
CA ALA A 25 16.74 22.17 -1.81
C ALA A 25 15.48 21.78 -1.01
N ALA A 26 15.38 20.50 -0.67
CA ALA A 26 14.23 19.97 0.04
C ALA A 26 13.96 20.79 1.31
N PRO A 27 12.69 21.12 1.62
CA PRO A 27 12.38 21.96 2.76
C PRO A 27 12.93 21.33 4.05
N PRO A 28 13.45 22.13 4.99
CA PRO A 28 13.89 21.60 6.28
C PRO A 28 12.73 20.84 6.93
N GLY A 29 12.94 19.53 7.16
CA GLY A 29 11.92 18.61 7.66
C GLY A 29 11.48 17.54 6.65
N ALA A 30 11.69 17.72 5.34
CA ALA A 30 11.38 16.69 4.33
C ALA A 30 12.18 15.40 4.54
N ARG A 31 13.44 15.52 4.95
CA ARG A 31 14.29 14.37 5.28
C ARG A 31 13.75 13.60 6.49
N SER A 32 13.34 14.32 7.55
CA SER A 32 12.66 13.74 8.72
C SER A 32 11.31 13.10 8.37
N LEU A 33 10.57 13.64 7.40
CA LEU A 33 9.36 13.00 6.90
C LEU A 33 9.68 11.68 6.19
N LEU A 34 10.65 11.69 5.27
CA LEU A 34 11.06 10.49 4.53
C LEU A 34 11.64 9.41 5.45
N ASP A 35 12.39 9.81 6.48
CA ASP A 35 12.90 8.89 7.50
C ASP A 35 11.74 8.23 8.26
N ARG A 36 10.82 9.04 8.81
CA ARG A 36 9.61 8.53 9.51
C ARG A 36 8.72 7.69 8.60
N ALA A 37 8.56 8.09 7.35
CA ALA A 37 7.81 7.31 6.36
C ALA A 37 8.53 5.98 6.08
N GLY A 38 9.87 5.99 6.00
CA GLY A 38 10.67 4.78 5.84
C GLY A 38 10.51 3.80 6.99
N ASP A 39 10.39 4.29 8.22
CA ASP A 39 10.19 3.46 9.42
C ASP A 39 8.85 2.70 9.38
N VAL A 40 7.84 3.25 8.70
CA VAL A 40 6.52 2.61 8.53
C VAL A 40 6.45 1.78 7.23
N LEU A 41 6.91 2.36 6.12
CA LEU A 41 6.71 1.79 4.79
C LEU A 41 7.63 0.60 4.52
N ARG A 42 8.89 0.59 5.02
CA ARG A 42 9.78 -0.55 4.76
C ARG A 42 9.25 -1.84 5.41
N PRO A 43 8.85 -1.86 6.71
CA PRO A 43 8.28 -3.06 7.31
C PRO A 43 6.95 -3.50 6.68
N ALA A 44 6.12 -2.55 6.24
CA ALA A 44 4.86 -2.81 5.55
C ALA A 44 5.09 -3.44 4.17
N LEU A 45 6.03 -2.90 3.38
CA LEU A 45 6.42 -3.46 2.10
C LEU A 45 7.00 -4.87 2.25
N ALA A 46 7.83 -5.11 3.28
CA ALA A 46 8.34 -6.44 3.57
C ALA A 46 7.23 -7.43 3.92
N LEU A 47 6.18 -7.01 4.65
CA LEU A 47 4.99 -7.84 4.87
C LEU A 47 4.30 -8.16 3.55
N TYR A 48 4.02 -7.13 2.75
CA TYR A 48 3.32 -7.29 1.48
C TYR A 48 4.02 -8.27 0.55
N LEU A 49 5.34 -8.12 0.37
CA LEU A 49 6.12 -9.01 -0.49
C LEU A 49 6.15 -10.45 0.05
N ASP A 50 6.26 -10.65 1.38
CA ASP A 50 6.21 -11.98 1.98
C ASP A 50 4.86 -12.67 1.76
N LEU A 51 3.75 -11.96 1.97
CA LEU A 51 2.40 -12.50 1.75
C LEU A 51 2.16 -12.79 0.26
N HIS A 52 2.61 -11.90 -0.62
CA HIS A 52 2.45 -12.08 -2.05
C HIS A 52 3.23 -13.29 -2.58
N ALA A 53 4.40 -13.57 -2.01
CA ALA A 53 5.21 -14.74 -2.36
C ALA A 53 4.64 -16.06 -1.80
N HIS A 54 3.76 -16.01 -0.80
CA HIS A 54 3.20 -17.19 -0.12
C HIS A 54 1.68 -17.09 0.03
N PRO A 55 0.92 -17.09 -1.08
CA PRO A 55 -0.54 -17.02 -1.01
C PRO A 55 -1.10 -18.26 -0.33
N GLU A 56 -2.04 -18.06 0.58
CA GLU A 56 -2.83 -19.13 1.20
C GLU A 56 -4.26 -19.12 0.65
N PRO A 57 -4.88 -20.30 0.44
CA PRO A 57 -6.25 -20.37 -0.01
C PRO A 57 -7.21 -19.95 1.10
N SER A 58 -8.42 -19.54 0.69
CA SER A 58 -9.44 -19.08 1.62
C SER A 58 -9.76 -20.12 2.71
N GLY A 59 -9.75 -19.71 3.97
CA GLY A 59 -10.00 -20.54 5.13
C GLY A 59 -8.80 -21.34 5.65
N GLN A 60 -7.62 -21.21 5.03
CA GLN A 60 -6.38 -21.89 5.42
C GLN A 60 -5.23 -20.90 5.62
N GLU A 61 -5.54 -19.65 5.99
CA GLU A 61 -4.59 -18.54 6.08
C GLU A 61 -3.80 -18.52 7.40
N ALA A 62 -3.44 -19.69 7.94
CA ALA A 62 -2.83 -19.81 9.26
C ALA A 62 -1.49 -19.07 9.36
N ARG A 63 -0.64 -19.12 8.32
CA ARG A 63 0.63 -18.40 8.28
C ARG A 63 0.41 -16.89 8.18
N THR A 64 -0.52 -16.47 7.32
CA THR A 64 -0.87 -15.06 7.13
C THR A 64 -1.43 -14.48 8.42
N ALA A 65 -2.36 -15.17 9.08
CA ALA A 65 -2.93 -14.77 10.36
C ALA A 65 -1.86 -14.61 11.45
N ASP A 66 -0.96 -15.59 11.62
CA ASP A 66 0.16 -15.49 12.58
C ASP A 66 1.08 -14.30 12.28
N ARG A 67 1.39 -14.03 11.00
CA ARG A 67 2.21 -12.88 10.59
C ARG A 67 1.56 -11.55 10.95
N PHE A 68 0.25 -11.41 10.75
CA PHE A 68 -0.49 -10.21 11.15
C PHE A 68 -0.57 -10.09 12.67
N ALA A 69 -0.92 -11.17 13.37
CA ALA A 69 -1.03 -11.21 14.83
C ALA A 69 0.27 -10.73 15.50
N ARG A 70 1.42 -11.26 15.08
CA ARG A 70 2.73 -10.83 15.61
C ARG A 70 3.00 -9.34 15.39
N ARG A 71 2.63 -8.80 14.22
CA ARG A 71 2.85 -7.39 13.90
C ARG A 71 1.91 -6.47 14.67
N LEU A 72 0.64 -6.86 14.81
CA LEU A 72 -0.35 -6.12 15.61
C LEU A 72 0.04 -6.12 17.09
N ALA A 73 0.44 -7.27 17.64
CA ALA A 73 0.95 -7.37 19.01
C ALA A 73 2.21 -6.49 19.22
N ALA A 74 3.15 -6.49 18.27
CA ALA A 74 4.32 -5.62 18.32
C ALA A 74 3.98 -4.12 18.24
N ALA A 75 2.83 -3.76 17.67
CA ALA A 75 2.29 -2.41 17.67
C ALA A 75 1.48 -2.07 18.94
N GLY A 76 1.37 -3.00 19.89
CA GLY A 76 0.62 -2.82 21.14
C GLY A 76 -0.90 -3.03 21.00
N CYS A 77 -1.34 -3.64 19.90
CA CYS A 77 -2.74 -4.03 19.74
C CYS A 77 -3.02 -5.34 20.50
N GLU A 78 -4.23 -5.48 21.04
CA GLU A 78 -4.77 -6.76 21.48
C GLU A 78 -5.15 -7.59 20.23
N VAL A 79 -4.77 -8.87 20.21
CA VAL A 79 -4.92 -9.77 19.06
C VAL A 79 -5.37 -11.15 19.52
#